data_AF-F3LCN1-F1
#
_entry.id   AF-F3LCN1-F1
#
_cell.length_a   1.000
_cell.length_b   1.000
_cell.length_c   1.000
_cell.angle_alpha   90.00
_cell.angle_beta   90.00
_cell.angle_gamma   90.00
#
_symmetry.space_group_name_H-M   'P 1'
#
loop_
_entity.id
_entity.type
_entity.pdbx_description
1 polymer ?
#
loop_
_entity_poly.entity_id
_entity_poly.type
_entity_poly.pdbx_seq_one_letter_code
_entity_poly.pdbx_strand_id
1 'polypeptide(L)'
;MNAGNLAVRLVVNGFLDVFRSVPLIIQLILFDSFIAIAGFPLPAFWSGTIILSIYTSALVAQVALSGIEAVPLTTRRASRSLGMTYWQDMRYIVWPIGLRAVLPAWVGVALSVLKDSALVSVIGYTELLKASQILITRTAETFTVLAVAGLFYFALSYPISKASSYIEKRWQQ
;
A
#
# COMPACT_ATOMS: atom_id res chain seq x y z
N MET A 1 -20.16 -1.94 -24.42
CA MET A 1 -18.85 -1.86 -23.73
C MET A 1 -17.78 -2.26 -24.75
N ASN A 2 -16.86 -1.38 -25.11
CA ASN A 2 -15.87 -1.67 -26.16
C ASN A 2 -14.86 -2.72 -25.69
N ALA A 3 -14.54 -3.70 -26.54
CA ALA A 3 -13.62 -4.81 -26.24
C ALA A 3 -12.22 -4.34 -25.78
N GLY A 4 -11.74 -3.19 -26.29
CA GLY A 4 -10.49 -2.57 -25.83
C GLY A 4 -10.51 -2.15 -24.36
N ASN A 5 -11.67 -1.76 -23.85
CA ASN A 5 -11.83 -1.37 -22.44
C ASN A 5 -11.89 -2.61 -21.51
N LEU A 6 -12.29 -3.77 -22.05
CA LEU A 6 -12.30 -5.03 -21.33
C LEU A 6 -10.88 -5.61 -21.21
N ALA A 7 -10.11 -5.60 -22.31
CA ALA A 7 -8.73 -6.08 -22.31
C ALA A 7 -7.84 -5.29 -21.35
N VAL A 8 -7.90 -3.95 -21.39
CA VAL A 8 -7.14 -3.08 -20.47
C VAL A 8 -7.53 -3.36 -19.02
N ARG A 9 -8.83 -3.49 -18.73
CA ARG A 9 -9.31 -3.74 -17.38
C ARG A 9 -8.89 -5.12 -16.85
N LEU A 10 -8.89 -6.14 -17.71
CA LEU A 10 -8.40 -7.48 -17.35
C LEU A 10 -6.90 -7.50 -17.08
N VAL A 11 -6.10 -6.84 -17.91
CA VAL A 11 -4.64 -6.77 -17.72
C VAL A 11 -4.31 -6.01 -16.44
N VAL A 12 -4.93 -4.86 -16.22
CA VAL A 12 -4.69 -4.05 -15.01
C VAL A 12 -5.14 -4.80 -13.77
N ASN A 13 -6.37 -5.33 -13.74
CA ASN A 13 -6.85 -6.07 -12.57
C ASN A 13 -6.02 -7.33 -12.32
N GLY A 14 -5.70 -8.09 -13.36
CA GLY A 14 -4.86 -9.28 -13.25
C GLY A 14 -3.47 -8.96 -12.69
N PHE A 15 -2.84 -7.88 -13.16
CA PHE A 15 -1.57 -7.41 -12.59
C PHE A 15 -1.71 -7.08 -11.11
N LEU A 16 -2.69 -6.25 -10.72
CA LEU A 16 -2.88 -5.85 -9.32
C LEU A 16 -3.20 -7.04 -8.42
N ASP A 17 -3.98 -8.01 -8.91
CA ASP A 17 -4.37 -9.21 -8.18
C ASP A 17 -3.16 -10.12 -7.93
N VAL A 18 -2.28 -10.31 -8.91
CA VAL A 18 -1.04 -11.10 -8.74
C VAL A 18 -0.19 -10.54 -7.60
N PHE A 19 0.08 -9.23 -7.60
CA PHE A 19 0.93 -8.60 -6.58
C PHE A 19 0.31 -8.60 -5.18
N ARG A 20 -1.02 -8.72 -5.07
CA ARG A 20 -1.72 -8.81 -3.79
C ARG A 20 -1.89 -10.24 -3.29
N SER A 21 -1.99 -11.21 -4.21
CA SER A 21 -2.15 -12.63 -3.87
C SER A 21 -0.84 -13.31 -3.53
N VAL A 22 0.29 -12.84 -4.06
CA VAL A 22 1.61 -13.40 -3.74
C VAL A 22 2.15 -12.73 -2.47
N PRO A 23 2.60 -13.49 -1.45
CA PRO A 23 3.26 -12.92 -0.27
C PRO A 23 4.43 -12.01 -0.62
N LEU A 24 4.49 -10.82 -0.02
CA LEU A 24 5.52 -9.80 -0.30
C LEU A 24 6.95 -10.33 -0.09
N ILE A 25 7.17 -11.16 0.94
CA ILE A 25 8.47 -11.80 1.18
C ILE A 25 8.93 -12.66 -0.02
N ILE A 26 8.00 -13.37 -0.67
CA ILE A 26 8.30 -14.19 -1.85
C ILE A 26 8.68 -13.28 -3.02
N GLN A 27 7.96 -12.16 -3.20
CA GLN A 27 8.25 -11.19 -4.26
C GLN A 27 9.66 -10.59 -4.10
N LEU A 28 10.03 -10.22 -2.87
CA LEU A 28 11.35 -9.68 -2.55
C LEU A 28 12.48 -10.67 -2.87
N ILE A 29 12.35 -11.92 -2.40
CA ILE A 29 13.38 -12.95 -2.60
C ILE A 29 13.51 -13.30 -4.09
N LEU A 30 12.38 -13.50 -4.79
CA LEU A 30 12.39 -13.87 -6.20
C LEU A 30 13.00 -12.78 -7.07
N PHE A 31 12.62 -11.53 -6.84
CA PHE A 31 13.14 -10.40 -7.61
C PHE A 31 14.65 -10.22 -7.41
N ASP A 32 15.10 -10.21 -6.15
CA ASP A 32 16.51 -10.03 -5.82
C ASP A 32 17.37 -11.18 -6.39
N SER A 33 16.90 -12.42 -6.23
CA SER A 33 17.56 -13.60 -6.79
C SER A 33 17.60 -13.59 -8.32
N PHE A 34 16.49 -13.22 -8.98
CA PHE A 34 16.42 -13.14 -10.43
C PHE A 34 17.38 -12.10 -11.01
N ILE A 35 17.42 -10.91 -10.41
CA ILE A 35 18.31 -9.82 -10.83
C ILE A 35 19.79 -10.19 -10.64
N ALA A 36 20.12 -10.88 -9.54
CA ALA A 36 21.46 -11.40 -9.31
C ALA A 36 21.87 -12.44 -10.38
N ILE A 37 20.98 -13.39 -10.71
CA ILE A 37 21.21 -14.40 -11.76
C ILE A 37 21.34 -13.75 -13.14
N ALA A 38 20.58 -12.68 -13.42
CA ALA A 38 20.66 -11.92 -14.66
C ALA A 38 21.98 -11.13 -14.81
N GLY A 39 22.85 -11.14 -13.80
CA GLY A 39 24.18 -10.50 -13.84
C GLY A 39 24.18 -9.02 -13.44
N PHE A 40 23.07 -8.50 -12.91
CA PHE A 40 22.94 -7.09 -12.52
C PHE A 40 22.58 -6.93 -11.03
N PRO A 41 23.39 -7.46 -10.08
CA PRO A 41 23.03 -7.44 -8.66
C PRO A 41 22.77 -6.00 -8.19
N LEU A 42 21.56 -5.78 -7.68
CA LEU A 42 21.15 -4.49 -7.14
C LEU A 42 21.44 -4.44 -5.63
N PRO A 43 21.79 -3.25 -5.09
CA PRO A 43 21.79 -3.07 -3.64
C PRO A 43 20.40 -3.37 -3.07
N ALA A 44 20.35 -4.06 -1.92
CA ALA A 44 19.10 -4.48 -1.27
C ALA A 44 18.10 -3.34 -1.04
N PHE A 45 18.59 -2.11 -0.84
CA PHE A 45 17.76 -0.90 -0.75
C PHE A 45 16.91 -0.69 -2.02
N TRP A 46 17.51 -0.82 -3.21
CA TRP A 46 16.84 -0.62 -4.48
C TRP A 46 15.89 -1.78 -4.80
N SER A 47 16.32 -3.03 -4.59
CA SER A 47 15.46 -4.21 -4.72
C SER A 47 14.21 -4.09 -3.84
N GLY A 48 14.40 -3.73 -2.57
CA GLY A 48 13.32 -3.51 -1.61
C GLY A 48 12.39 -2.37 -2.03
N THR A 49 12.95 -1.22 -2.42
CA THR A 49 12.16 -0.04 -2.83
C THR A 49 11.30 -0.33 -4.06
N ILE A 50 11.83 -1.01 -5.07
CA ILE A 50 11.09 -1.35 -6.30
C ILE A 50 9.91 -2.25 -5.96
N ILE A 51 10.16 -3.36 -5.26
CA ILE A 51 9.11 -4.35 -4.95
C ILE A 51 8.07 -3.77 -3.99
N LEU A 52 8.48 -3.05 -2.94
CA LEU A 52 7.55 -2.37 -2.04
C LEU A 52 6.72 -1.32 -2.79
N SER A 53 7.30 -0.58 -3.73
CA SER A 53 6.57 0.41 -4.52
C SER A 53 5.51 -0.25 -5.42
N ILE A 54 5.86 -1.35 -6.09
CA ILE A 54 4.91 -2.09 -6.93
C ILE A 54 3.79 -2.68 -6.06
N TYR A 55 4.12 -3.34 -4.96
CA TYR A 55 3.16 -3.89 -4.01
C TYR A 55 2.21 -2.81 -3.46
N THR A 56 2.78 -1.69 -3.01
CA THR A 56 2.01 -0.55 -2.48
C THR A 56 1.12 0.06 -3.55
N SER A 57 1.59 0.17 -4.80
CA SER A 57 0.79 0.68 -5.91
C SER A 57 -0.46 -0.17 -6.14
N ALA A 58 -0.37 -1.48 -5.93
CA ALA A 58 -1.51 -2.37 -6.04
C ALA A 58 -2.56 -2.13 -4.95
N LEU A 59 -2.12 -1.92 -3.71
CA LEU A 59 -3.01 -1.55 -2.60
C LEU A 59 -3.65 -0.18 -2.82
N VAL A 60 -2.85 0.79 -3.24
CA VAL A 60 -3.28 2.16 -3.54
C VAL A 60 -4.32 2.19 -4.66
N ALA A 61 -4.12 1.43 -5.74
CA ALA A 61 -5.05 1.37 -6.85
C ALA A 61 -6.45 0.88 -6.41
N GLN A 62 -6.51 -0.06 -5.48
CA GLN A 62 -7.78 -0.56 -4.97
C GLN A 62 -8.46 0.39 -4.01
N VAL A 63 -7.68 1.07 -3.17
CA VAL A 63 -8.21 2.16 -2.34
C VAL A 63 -8.75 3.28 -3.23
N ALA A 64 -8.06 3.63 -4.32
CA ALA A 64 -8.56 4.60 -5.28
C ALA A 64 -9.86 4.13 -5.97
N LEU A 65 -9.92 2.85 -6.38
CA LEU A 65 -11.11 2.27 -7.00
C LEU A 65 -12.31 2.27 -6.03
N SER A 66 -12.10 1.85 -4.78
CA SER A 66 -13.17 1.83 -3.77
C SER A 66 -13.71 3.23 -3.49
N GLY A 67 -12.86 4.27 -3.60
CA GLY A 67 -13.30 5.66 -3.48
C GLY A 67 -14.16 6.13 -4.63
N ILE A 68 -13.86 5.70 -5.86
CA ILE A 68 -14.70 5.98 -7.02
C ILE A 68 -16.06 5.26 -6.88
N GLU A 69 -16.05 4.02 -6.41
CA GLU A 69 -17.25 3.19 -6.23
C GLU A 69 -18.10 3.60 -5.03
N ALA A 70 -17.52 4.25 -4.03
CA ALA A 70 -18.24 4.79 -2.86
C ALA A 70 -19.22 5.91 -3.23
N VAL A 71 -19.05 6.57 -4.39
CA VAL A 71 -19.95 7.65 -4.83
C VAL A 71 -21.23 7.06 -5.43
N PRO A 72 -22.43 7.38 -4.89
CA PRO A 72 -23.68 6.81 -5.35
C PRO A 72 -23.93 7.02 -6.84
N LEU A 73 -24.38 5.96 -7.53
CA LEU A 73 -24.75 6.04 -8.94
C LEU A 73 -25.88 7.04 -9.19
N THR A 74 -26.74 7.30 -8.21
CA THR A 74 -27.81 8.31 -8.28
C THR A 74 -27.24 9.72 -8.43
N THR A 75 -26.22 10.09 -7.64
CA THR A 75 -25.54 11.38 -7.72
C THR A 75 -24.86 11.57 -9.09
N ARG A 76 -24.23 10.50 -9.59
CA ARG A 76 -23.60 10.51 -10.91
C ARG A 76 -24.62 10.57 -12.05
N ARG A 77 -25.79 9.94 -11.92
CA ARG A 77 -26.88 10.06 -12.91
C ARG A 77 -27.48 11.47 -12.89
N ALA A 78 -27.66 12.06 -11.71
CA ALA A 78 -28.16 13.44 -11.57
C ALA A 78 -27.22 14.46 -12.22
N SER A 79 -25.90 14.30 -12.06
CA SER A 79 -24.91 15.17 -12.72
C SER A 79 -25.01 15.10 -14.24
N ARG A 80 -25.24 13.90 -14.79
CA ARG A 80 -25.50 13.72 -16.23
C ARG A 80 -26.79 14.39 -16.68
N SER A 81 -27.84 14.34 -15.87
CA SER A 81 -29.11 15.05 -16.15
C SER A 81 -28.95 16.57 -16.15
N LEU A 82 -27.97 17.11 -15.41
CA LEU A 82 -27.59 18.52 -15.44
C LEU A 82 -26.67 18.89 -16.63
N GLY A 83 -26.44 17.97 -17.57
CA GLY A 83 -25.62 18.20 -18.76
C GLY A 83 -24.11 18.06 -18.54
N MET A 84 -23.66 17.55 -17.38
CA MET A 84 -22.23 17.39 -17.12
C MET A 84 -21.62 16.27 -17.98
N THR A 85 -20.47 16.58 -18.59
CA THR A 85 -19.62 15.59 -19.28
C THR A 85 -18.96 14.62 -18.29
N TYR A 86 -18.39 13.52 -18.78
CA TYR A 86 -17.78 12.49 -17.92
C TYR A 86 -16.65 13.08 -17.07
N TRP A 87 -15.82 13.92 -17.69
CA TRP A 87 -14.68 14.55 -17.02
C TRP A 87 -15.12 15.59 -15.99
N GLN A 88 -16.24 16.30 -16.25
CA GLN A 88 -16.83 17.21 -15.27
C GLN A 88 -17.41 16.44 -14.07
N ASP A 89 -18.19 15.37 -14.31
CA ASP A 89 -18.69 14.48 -13.25
C ASP A 89 -17.52 13.93 -12.41
N MET A 90 -16.47 13.44 -13.07
CA MET A 90 -15.31 12.88 -12.39
C MET A 90 -14.57 13.94 -11.56
N ARG A 91 -14.28 15.12 -12.12
CA ARG A 91 -13.45 16.14 -11.46
C ARG A 91 -14.17 16.88 -10.33
N TYR A 92 -15.46 17.16 -10.49
CA TYR A 92 -16.23 18.03 -9.59
C TYR A 92 -17.08 17.26 -8.59
N ILE A 93 -17.45 16.01 -8.87
CA ILE A 93 -18.33 15.21 -8.00
C ILE A 93 -17.56 13.99 -7.48
N VAL A 94 -17.15 13.10 -8.38
CA VAL A 94 -16.59 11.80 -7.96
C VAL A 94 -15.29 11.96 -7.20
N TRP A 95 -14.33 12.72 -7.74
CA TRP A 95 -13.02 12.91 -7.14
C TRP A 95 -13.08 13.51 -5.72
N PRO A 96 -13.72 14.68 -5.48
CA PRO A 96 -13.75 15.27 -4.13
C PRO A 96 -14.58 14.47 -3.13
N ILE A 97 -15.63 13.75 -3.55
CA ILE A 97 -16.43 12.90 -2.66
C ILE A 97 -15.66 11.61 -2.36
N GLY A 98 -15.20 10.92 -3.40
CA GLY A 98 -14.48 9.66 -3.29
C GLY A 98 -13.18 9.78 -2.52
N LEU A 99 -12.38 10.83 -2.77
CA LEU A 99 -11.13 11.07 -2.05
C LEU A 99 -11.37 11.20 -0.53
N ARG A 100 -12.40 11.95 -0.12
CA ARG A 100 -12.78 12.08 1.30
C ARG A 100 -13.20 10.74 1.91
N ALA A 101 -13.90 9.91 1.14
CA ALA A 101 -14.34 8.59 1.60
C ALA A 101 -13.17 7.63 1.85
N VAL A 102 -12.06 7.74 1.10
CA VAL A 102 -10.96 6.78 1.19
C VAL A 102 -9.76 7.23 2.01
N LEU A 103 -9.70 8.50 2.41
CA LEU A 103 -8.60 9.03 3.20
C LEU A 103 -8.25 8.17 4.44
N PRO A 104 -9.21 7.62 5.21
CA PRO A 104 -8.89 6.68 6.29
C PRO A 104 -8.17 5.41 5.81
N ALA A 105 -8.59 4.85 4.68
CA ALA A 105 -7.99 3.66 4.09
C ALA A 105 -6.55 3.91 3.60
N TRP A 106 -6.24 5.11 3.09
CA TRP A 106 -4.87 5.51 2.73
C TRP A 106 -3.91 5.50 3.92
N VAL A 107 -4.39 5.93 5.09
CA VAL A 107 -3.57 5.85 6.32
C VAL A 107 -3.33 4.40 6.72
N GLY A 108 -4.34 3.53 6.54
CA GLY A 108 -4.18 2.09 6.71
C GLY A 108 -3.08 1.50 5.84
N VAL A 109 -3.02 1.88 4.55
CA VAL A 109 -1.95 1.48 3.63
C VAL A 109 -0.59 2.04 4.07
N ALA A 110 -0.51 3.30 4.49
CA ALA A 110 0.74 3.86 4.99
C ALA A 110 1.27 3.09 6.24
N LEU A 111 0.37 2.71 7.15
CA LEU A 111 0.69 1.91 8.32
C LEU A 111 1.09 0.47 7.97
N SER A 112 0.49 -0.12 6.93
CA SER A 112 0.88 -1.46 6.46
C SER A 112 2.28 -1.41 5.86
N VAL A 113 2.56 -0.45 4.97
CA VAL A 113 3.86 -0.29 4.31
C VAL A 113 5.00 -0.07 5.33
N LEU A 114 4.75 0.68 6.40
CA LEU A 114 5.72 0.87 7.49
C LEU A 114 6.11 -0.45 8.17
N LYS A 115 5.17 -1.39 8.31
CA LYS A 115 5.43 -2.72 8.87
C LYS A 115 6.04 -3.65 7.83
N ASP A 116 5.52 -3.61 6.60
CA ASP A 116 5.96 -4.42 5.47
C ASP A 116 7.41 -4.11 5.07
N SER A 117 7.91 -2.88 5.32
CA SER A 117 9.32 -2.55 5.09
C SER A 117 10.29 -3.37 5.93
N ALA A 118 9.84 -3.93 7.06
CA ALA A 118 10.64 -4.84 7.87
C ALA A 118 10.99 -6.14 7.11
N LEU A 119 10.19 -6.54 6.11
CA LEU A 119 10.45 -7.73 5.30
C LEU A 119 11.68 -7.57 4.38
N VAL A 120 12.11 -6.33 4.11
CA VAL A 120 13.34 -6.07 3.33
C VAL A 120 14.59 -6.57 4.07
N SER A 121 14.51 -6.79 5.39
CA SER A 121 15.57 -7.43 6.19
C SER A 121 15.98 -8.82 5.68
N VAL A 122 15.05 -9.51 4.99
CA VAL A 122 15.25 -10.87 4.46
C VAL A 122 16.25 -10.87 3.30
N ILE A 123 16.26 -9.81 2.49
CA ILE A 123 17.25 -9.62 1.42
C ILE A 123 18.52 -8.89 1.90
N GLY A 124 18.72 -8.84 3.23
CA GLY A 124 19.96 -8.36 3.83
C GLY A 124 20.05 -6.85 4.05
N TYR A 125 18.98 -6.09 3.84
CA TYR A 125 18.98 -4.66 4.19
C TYR A 125 18.89 -4.47 5.71
N THR A 126 19.77 -3.64 6.27
CA THR A 126 19.76 -3.34 7.71
C THR A 126 18.75 -2.25 8.03
N GLU A 127 17.53 -2.66 8.38
CA GLU A 127 16.52 -1.80 9.03
C GLU A 127 16.35 -2.18 10.52
N LEU A 128 15.31 -1.68 11.18
CA LEU A 128 15.08 -1.85 12.62
C LEU A 128 14.97 -3.33 13.05
N LEU A 129 14.21 -4.16 12.32
CA LEU A 129 14.08 -5.59 12.62
C LEU A 129 15.42 -6.32 12.36
N LYS A 130 16.14 -6.01 11.28
CA LYS A 130 17.47 -6.58 11.04
C LYS A 130 18.49 -6.17 12.10
N ALA A 131 18.50 -4.91 12.52
CA ALA A 131 19.36 -4.42 13.59
C ALA A 131 19.05 -5.13 14.92
N SER A 132 17.78 -5.39 15.17
CA SER A 132 17.33 -6.15 16.33
C SER A 132 17.82 -7.61 16.26
N GLN A 133 17.72 -8.28 15.10
CA GLN A 133 18.29 -9.61 14.89
C GLN A 133 19.81 -9.64 15.15
N ILE A 134 20.55 -8.64 14.66
CA ILE A 134 21.99 -8.51 14.91
C ILE A 134 22.27 -8.40 16.42
N LEU A 135 21.49 -7.61 17.16
CA LEU A 135 21.64 -7.50 18.61
C LEU A 135 21.32 -8.82 19.31
N ILE A 136 20.23 -9.51 18.93
CA ILE A 136 19.85 -10.81 19.50
C ILE A 136 20.97 -11.82 19.32
N THR A 137 21.61 -11.87 18.15
CA THR A 137 22.74 -12.78 17.93
C THR A 137 23.97 -12.46 18.80
N ARG A 138 24.11 -11.22 19.26
CA ARG A 138 25.23 -10.79 20.12
C ARG A 138 24.94 -10.92 21.61
N THR A 139 23.70 -10.69 22.04
CA THR A 139 23.31 -10.67 23.46
C THR A 139 22.60 -11.94 23.91
N ALA A 140 22.12 -12.77 22.97
CA ALA A 140 21.19 -13.89 23.21
C ALA A 140 19.85 -13.51 23.89
N GLU A 141 19.57 -12.21 24.06
CA GLU A 141 18.40 -11.68 24.74
C GLU A 141 17.25 -11.40 23.75
N THR A 142 16.58 -12.46 23.29
CA THR A 142 15.55 -12.35 22.24
C THR A 142 14.34 -11.51 22.68
N PHE A 143 13.81 -11.80 23.86
CA PHE A 143 12.58 -11.16 24.34
C PHE A 143 12.76 -9.65 24.54
N THR A 144 13.81 -9.26 25.26
CA THR A 144 14.09 -7.86 25.60
C THR A 144 14.30 -7.01 24.35
N VAL A 145 15.10 -7.49 23.40
CA VAL A 145 15.40 -6.75 22.16
C VAL A 145 14.15 -6.61 21.29
N LEU A 146 13.36 -7.67 21.09
CA LEU A 146 12.14 -7.59 20.30
C LEU A 146 11.04 -6.77 20.98
N ALA A 147 10.96 -6.77 22.31
CA ALA A 147 10.02 -5.91 23.05
C ALA A 147 10.32 -4.43 22.81
N VAL A 148 11.60 -4.04 22.86
CA VAL A 148 12.04 -2.66 22.56
C VAL A 148 11.79 -2.32 21.10
N ALA A 149 12.12 -3.20 20.16
CA ALA A 149 11.83 -2.99 18.74
C ALA A 149 10.33 -2.82 18.47
N GLY A 150 9.49 -3.64 19.12
CA GLY A 150 8.04 -3.54 19.08
C GLY A 150 7.53 -2.21 19.62
N LEU A 151 8.12 -1.71 20.72
CA LEU A 151 7.81 -0.38 21.24
C LEU A 151 8.16 0.74 20.25
N PHE A 152 9.26 0.63 19.51
CA PHE A 152 9.60 1.59 18.44
C PHE A 152 8.57 1.55 17.31
N TYR A 153 8.22 0.37 16.80
CA TYR A 153 7.16 0.26 15.78
C TYR A 153 5.81 0.78 16.30
N PHE A 154 5.48 0.53 17.57
CA PHE A 154 4.28 1.06 18.20
C PHE A 154 4.33 2.59 18.32
N ALA A 155 5.44 3.16 18.79
CA ALA A 155 5.63 4.60 18.92
C ALA A 155 5.53 5.33 17.57
N LEU A 156 5.92 4.69 16.47
CA LEU A 156 5.75 5.22 15.11
C LEU A 156 4.31 5.07 14.60
N SER A 157 3.71 3.89 14.77
CA SER A 157 2.40 3.57 14.17
C SER A 157 1.21 4.09 14.98
N TYR A 158 1.29 4.14 16.31
CA TYR A 158 0.22 4.58 17.19
C TYR A 158 -0.23 6.03 16.97
N PRO A 159 0.66 7.05 16.91
CA PRO A 159 0.23 8.43 16.68
C PRO A 159 -0.44 8.59 15.31
N ILE A 160 0.08 7.93 14.27
CA ILE A 160 -0.49 7.94 12.92
C ILE A 160 -1.87 7.29 12.93
N SER A 161 -2.01 6.12 13.58
CA SER A 161 -3.29 5.42 13.72
C SER A 161 -4.31 6.26 14.49
N LYS A 162 -3.92 6.92 15.58
CA LYS A 162 -4.81 7.74 16.39
C LYS A 162 -5.26 9.00 15.65
N ALA A 163 -4.35 9.64 14.92
CA ALA A 163 -4.68 10.76 14.04
C ALA A 163 -5.69 10.34 12.95
N SER A 164 -5.51 9.16 12.35
CA SER A 164 -6.44 8.59 11.38
C SER A 164 -7.84 8.39 11.96
N SER A 165 -7.95 7.74 13.12
CA SER A 165 -9.24 7.48 13.76
C SER A 165 -9.96 8.76 14.17
N TYR A 166 -9.22 9.83 14.51
CA TYR A 166 -9.81 11.13 14.78
C TYR A 166 -10.38 11.78 13.51
N ILE A 167 -9.66 11.72 12.39
CA ILE A 167 -10.11 12.23 11.09
C ILE A 167 -11.35 11.45 10.62
N GLU A 168 -11.35 10.12 10.76
CA GLU A 168 -12.47 9.26 10.38
C GLU A 168 -13.76 9.63 11.13
N LYS A 169 -13.68 9.81 12.46
CA LYS A 169 -14.83 10.21 13.28
C LYS A 169 -15.40 11.58 12.90
N ARG A 170 -14.55 12.50 12.41
CA ARG A 170 -14.98 13.84 11.99
C ARG A 170 -15.68 13.85 10.63
N TRP A 171 -15.47 12.84 9.78
CA TRP A 171 -16.08 12.75 8.45
C TRP A 171 -17.29 11.82 8.36
N GLN A 172 -17.47 10.91 9.33
CA GLN A 172 -18.69 10.11 9.44
C GLN A 172 -19.84 10.86 10.15
N GLN A 173 -19.56 12.04 10.74
CA GLN A 173 -20.55 13.00 11.24
C GLN A 173 -20.89 14.02 10.17
#